data_AF-A0A940SUL1-F1
#
_entry.id   AF-A0A940SUL1-F1
#
_cell.length_a   1.000
_cell.length_b   1.000
_cell.length_c   1.000
_cell.angle_alpha   90.00
_cell.angle_beta   90.00
_cell.angle_gamma   90.00
#
_symmetry.space_group_name_H-M   'P 1'
#
loop_
_entity.id
_entity.type
_entity.pdbx_description
1 polymer ?
#
loop_
_entity_poly.entity_id
_entity_poly.type
_entity_poly.pdbx_seq_one_letter_code
_entity_poly.pdbx_strand_id
1 'polypeptide(L)' 'MFEYKTELLETSVKWTKDGANEKDLLQLDALLNLRAKEGWELVTHGYMPILTSSRSAFLITFRKTL' A
#
# COMPACT_ATOMS: atom_id res chain seq x y z
N MET A 1 -18.29 3.49 -0.84
CA MET A 1 -17.02 3.04 -1.43
C MET A 1 -15.91 3.53 -0.52
N PHE A 2 -14.99 2.67 -0.11
CA PHE A 2 -13.87 3.06 0.76
C PHE A 2 -12.73 3.63 -0.10
N GLU A 3 -12.03 4.63 0.42
CA GLU A 3 -10.85 5.23 -0.21
C GLU A 3 -9.64 4.95 0.70
N TYR A 4 -8.56 4.45 0.11
CA TYR A 4 -7.29 4.27 0.80
C TYR A 4 -6.57 5.61 0.91
N LYS A 5 -5.96 5.88 2.06
CA LYS A 5 -5.11 7.03 2.30
C LYS A 5 -3.92 6.61 3.16
N THR A 6 -2.71 7.00 2.77
CA THR A 6 -1.55 6.77 3.61
C THR A 6 -1.52 7.78 4.76
N GLU A 7 -1.31 7.29 5.99
CA GLU A 7 -1.09 8.13 7.17
C GLU A 7 0.39 8.11 7.57
N LEU A 8 1.02 9.29 7.60
CA LEU A 8 2.37 9.47 8.10
C LEU A 8 2.33 9.64 9.63
N LEU A 9 2.93 8.70 10.34
CA LEU A 9 3.13 8.80 11.78
C LEU A 9 4.53 9.36 12.06
N GLU A 10 4.60 10.65 12.39
CA GLU A 10 5.85 11.30 12.78
C GLU A 10 6.07 11.16 14.30
N THR A 11 7.28 10.77 14.71
CA THR A 11 7.66 10.80 16.14
C THR A 11 8.40 12.11 16.41
N SER A 12 7.98 12.83 17.46
CA SER A 12 8.41 14.20 17.77
C SER A 12 9.86 14.35 18.25
N VAL A 13 10.71 13.35 18.04
CA VAL A 13 12.03 13.24 18.69
C VAL A 13 13.20 13.28 17.70
N LYS A 14 12.96 13.15 16.39
CA LYS A 14 14.04 13.11 15.39
C LYS A 14 14.24 14.47 14.71
N TRP A 15 15.45 15.02 14.86
CA TRP A 15 15.92 16.19 14.11
C TRP A 15 16.14 15.91 12.62
N THR A 16 16.23 14.63 12.23
CA THR A 16 16.31 14.19 10.83
C THR A 16 15.00 13.53 10.41
N LYS A 17 14.42 14.04 9.33
CA LYS A 17 13.19 13.52 8.73
C LYS A 17 13.55 12.32 7.84
N ASP A 18 13.63 11.13 8.43
CA ASP A 18 13.76 9.85 7.70
C ASP A 18 12.37 9.31 7.27
N GLY A 19 11.46 10.23 6.96
CA GLY A 19 10.07 9.94 6.62
C GLY A 19 9.86 9.81 5.12
N ALA A 20 8.80 9.11 4.73
CA ALA A 20 8.42 9.01 3.31
C ALA A 20 8.08 10.40 2.74
N ASN A 21 8.45 10.62 1.49
CA ASN A 21 8.15 11.86 0.76
C ASN A 21 6.66 11.91 0.40
N GLU A 22 6.01 13.05 0.66
CA GLU A 22 4.59 13.28 0.36
C GLU A 22 4.22 12.97 -1.09
N LYS A 23 5.11 13.28 -2.05
CA LYS A 23 4.88 12.97 -3.46
C LYS A 23 4.79 11.48 -3.72
N ASP A 24 5.65 10.70 -3.09
CA ASP A 24 5.69 9.24 -3.26
C ASP A 24 4.43 8.61 -2.63
N LEU A 25 3.95 9.17 -1.52
CA LEU A 25 2.70 8.76 -0.89
C LEU A 25 1.49 9.04 -1.77
N LEU A 26 1.39 10.22 -2.39
CA LEU A 26 0.30 10.55 -3.30
C LEU A 26 0.24 9.60 -4.50
N GLN A 27 1.41 9.20 -5.02
CA GLN A 27 1.49 8.24 -6.11
C GLN A 27 1.02 6.84 -5.68
N LEU A 28 1.41 6.42 -4.47
CA LEU A 28 0.98 5.15 -3.90
C LEU A 28 -0.53 5.13 -3.64
N ASP A 29 -1.08 6.18 -3.03
CA ASP A 29 -2.52 6.33 -2.75
C ASP A 29 -3.34 6.25 -4.05
N ALA A 30 -2.90 6.95 -5.11
CA ALA A 30 -3.56 6.93 -6.40
C ALA A 30 -3.56 5.53 -7.03
N LEU A 31 -2.42 4.82 -6.98
CA LEU A 31 -2.29 3.47 -7.51
C LEU A 31 -3.23 2.48 -6.80
N LEU A 32 -3.23 2.50 -5.47
CA LEU A 32 -4.01 1.56 -4.67
C LEU A 32 -5.52 1.78 -4.84
N ASN A 33 -5.95 3.05 -4.87
CA ASN A 33 -7.34 3.39 -5.14
C ASN A 33 -7.78 3.03 -6.57
N LEU A 34 -6.89 3.17 -7.57
CA LEU A 34 -7.18 2.74 -8.94
C LEU A 34 -7.39 1.23 -9.02
N ARG A 35 -6.50 0.43 -8.40
CA ARG A 35 -6.64 -1.04 -8.39
C ARG A 35 -7.87 -1.51 -7.64
N ALA A 36 -8.20 -0.85 -6.52
CA ALA A 36 -9.44 -1.12 -5.80
C ALA A 36 -10.69 -0.80 -6.66
N LYS A 37 -10.68 0.30 -7.44
CA LYS A 37 -11.74 0.63 -8.41
C LYS A 37 -11.91 -0.42 -9.51
N GLU A 38 -10.82 -1.02 -9.95
CA GLU A 38 -10.81 -2.12 -10.92
C GLU A 38 -11.27 -3.47 -10.31
N GLY A 39 -11.60 -3.50 -9.01
CA GLY A 39 -12.07 -4.70 -8.32
C GLY A 39 -10.97 -5.62 -7.83
N TRP A 40 -9.72 -5.14 -7.80
CA TRP A 40 -8.60 -5.93 -7.28
C TRP A 40 -8.58 -5.92 -5.75
N GLU A 41 -8.19 -7.04 -5.16
CA GLU A 41 -8.05 -7.18 -3.71
C GLU A 41 -6.60 -6.99 -3.25
N LEU A 42 -6.41 -6.15 -2.23
CA LEU A 42 -5.14 -6.10 -1.50
C LEU A 42 -5.07 -7.30 -0.56
N VAL A 43 -4.06 -8.14 -0.76
CA VAL A 43 -3.88 -9.38 -0.01
C VAL A 43 -2.59 -9.38 0.81
N THR A 44 -2.48 -10.32 1.74
CA THR A 44 -1.25 -10.61 2.47
C THR A 44 -0.73 -12.00 2.09
N HIS A 45 0.53 -12.33 2.42
CA HIS A 45 1.11 -13.64 2.12
C HIS A 45 0.29 -14.82 2.67
N GLY A 46 -0.32 -14.67 3.85
CA GLY A 46 -1.18 -15.70 4.43
C GLY A 46 -2.54 -15.85 3.73
N TYR A 47 -2.96 -14.85 2.95
CA TYR A 47 -4.26 -14.81 2.26
C TYR A 47 -4.18 -15.34 0.82
N MET A 48 -2.99 -15.41 0.22
CA MET A 48 -2.77 -15.96 -1.13
C MET A 48 -3.34 -17.38 -1.34
N PRO A 49 -3.27 -18.32 -0.37
CA PRO A 49 -3.88 -19.65 -0.53
C PRO A 49 -5.42 -19.65 -0.57
N ILE A 50 -6.06 -18.54 -0.17
CA ILE A 50 -7.52 -18.40 -0.01
C ILE A 50 -8.12 -17.59 -1.17
N LEU A 51 -7.31 -17.03 -2.08
CA LEU A 51 -7.80 -16.33 -3.26
C LEU A 51 -8.61 -17.28 -4.14
N THR A 52 -9.93 -17.21 -3.98
CA THR A 52 -10.89 -17.83 -4.89
C THR A 52 -10.67 -17.23 -6.28
N SER A 53 -10.56 -18.09 -7.29
CA SER A 53 -10.15 -17.84 -8.69
C SER A 53 -10.83 -16.68 -9.46
N SER A 54 -11.76 -15.93 -8.86
CA SER A 54 -12.62 -14.95 -9.54
C SER A 54 -12.17 -13.49 -9.42
N ARG A 55 -11.21 -13.16 -8.55
CA ARG A 55 -10.75 -11.77 -8.35
C ARG A 55 -9.24 -11.63 -8.57
N SER A 56 -8.85 -10.60 -9.31
CA SER A 56 -7.45 -10.19 -9.40
C SER A 56 -6.99 -9.66 -8.04
N ALA A 57 -5.72 -9.88 -7.70
CA ALA A 57 -5.15 -9.47 -6.43
C ALA A 57 -3.80 -8.81 -6.61
N PHE A 58 -3.46 -7.92 -5.69
CA PHE A 58 -2.12 -7.34 -5.59
C PHE A 58 -1.60 -7.43 -4.15
N LEU A 59 -0.29 -7.64 -4.03
CA LEU A 59 0.42 -7.81 -2.77
C LEU A 59 1.53 -6.76 -2.70
N ILE A 60 1.58 -6.01 -1.61
CA ILE A 60 2.66 -5.06 -1.34
C ILE A 60 3.75 -5.82 -0.57
N THR A 61 4.96 -5.84 -1.11
CA THR A 61 6.13 -6.49 -0.47
C THR A 61 7.31 -5.53 -0.45
N PHE A 62 8.16 -5.67 0.57
CA PHE A 62 9.44 -4.96 0.64
C PHE A 62 10.55 -5.94 0.29
N ARG A 63 11.36 -5.57 -0.70
CA ARG A 63 12.58 -6.30 -1.04
C ARG A 63 13.78 -5.55 -0.47
N LYS A 64 14.74 -6.30 0.09
CA LYS A 64 16.05 -5.74 0.44
C LYS A 64 16.76 -5.27 -0.83
N THR A 65 17.03 -3.99 -0.94
CA THR A 65 17.92 -3.42 -1.96
C THR A 65 19.37 -3.71 -1.57
N LEU A 66 20.17 -4.20 -2.53
CA LEU A 66 21.61 -4.42 -2.38
C LEU A 66 22.37 -3.10 -2.55
#